data_AF-A0A2G9PL16-F1
#
_entry.id   AF-A0A2G9PL16-F1
#
_cell.length_a   1.000
_cell.length_b   1.000
_cell.length_c   1.000
_cell.angle_alpha   90.00
_cell.angle_beta   90.00
_cell.angle_gamma   90.00
#
_symmetry.space_group_name_H-M   'P 1'
#
loop_
_entity.id
_entity.type
_entity.pdbx_description
1 polymer ?
#
loop_
_entity_poly.entity_id
_entity_poly.type
_entity_poly.pdbx_seq_one_letter_code
_entity_poly.pdbx_strand_id
1 'polypeptide(L)'
;MVRRPVVAGQFYAYDPRELEKQIESCFLSPNGPGVLPVSKRKGICIGIIAPHAGYVFSGPCAAWAYKELAESMLPDIFFVLGTDHVGRGVTSTTLEDWETPLGIV
;
A
#
# COMPACT_ATOMS: atom_id res chain seq x y z
N MET A 1 12.45 13.34 -11.97
CA MET A 1 12.72 13.86 -10.60
C MET A 1 12.17 12.82 -9.62
N VAL A 2 12.74 12.61 -8.43
CA VAL A 2 12.17 11.63 -7.48
C VAL A 2 11.11 12.31 -6.63
N ARG A 3 9.90 11.74 -6.56
CA ARG A 3 8.81 12.26 -5.73
C ARG A 3 8.95 11.78 -4.29
N ARG A 4 9.09 12.72 -3.35
CA ARG A 4 9.26 12.44 -1.92
C ARG A 4 7.95 12.05 -1.23
N PRO A 5 7.98 11.23 -0.16
CA PRO A 5 6.77 10.79 0.56
C PRO A 5 6.26 11.88 1.50
N VAL A 6 5.31 12.69 1.03
CA VAL A 6 4.83 13.90 1.74
C VAL A 6 3.99 13.64 3.00
N VAL A 7 3.54 12.39 3.23
CA VAL A 7 2.71 12.01 4.40
C VAL A 7 3.40 10.99 5.32
N ALA A 8 4.66 10.63 5.05
CA ALA A 8 5.45 9.77 5.94
C ALA A 8 5.67 10.48 7.29
N GLY A 9 5.52 9.74 8.38
CA GLY A 9 5.51 10.27 9.75
C GLY A 9 4.16 10.83 10.20
N GLN A 10 3.15 10.90 9.31
CA GLN A 10 1.78 11.33 9.65
C GLN A 10 0.77 10.20 9.43
N PHE A 11 0.72 9.63 8.22
CA PHE A 11 -0.25 8.59 7.86
C PHE A 11 0.28 7.19 8.16
N TYR A 12 1.60 7.03 8.10
CA TYR A 12 2.35 5.82 8.36
C TYR A 12 3.74 6.19 8.89
N ALA A 13 4.46 5.25 9.51
CA ALA A 13 5.76 5.52 10.10
C ALA A 13 6.80 5.98 9.06
N TYR A 14 7.64 6.94 9.45
CA TYR A 14 8.74 7.42 8.61
C TYR A 14 9.94 6.46 8.65
N ASP A 15 10.23 5.86 9.80
CA ASP A 15 11.32 4.90 9.94
C ASP A 15 10.95 3.57 9.26
N PRO A 16 11.82 2.98 8.43
CA PRO A 16 11.53 1.75 7.70
C PRO A 16 11.19 0.57 8.61
N ARG A 17 11.88 0.42 9.74
CA ARG A 17 11.66 -0.73 10.66
C ARG A 17 10.34 -0.57 11.40
N GLU A 18 10.00 0.64 11.79
CA GLU A 18 8.70 0.93 12.40
C GLU A 18 7.57 0.79 11.38
N LEU A 19 7.80 1.14 10.10
CA LEU A 19 6.84 0.93 9.04
C LEU A 19 6.58 -0.55 8.78
N GLU A 20 7.62 -1.38 8.72
CA GLU A 20 7.49 -2.84 8.58
C GLU A 20 6.64 -3.43 9.72
N LYS A 21 6.97 -3.09 10.98
CA LYS A 21 6.17 -3.51 12.13
C LYS A 21 4.72 -3.01 12.07
N GLN A 22 4.52 -1.78 11.63
CA GLN A 22 3.18 -1.20 11.49
C GLN A 22 2.37 -1.96 10.43
N ILE A 23 2.98 -2.31 9.29
CA ILE A 23 2.36 -3.12 8.25
C ILE A 23 2.02 -4.51 8.80
N GLU A 24 2.97 -5.19 9.44
CA GLU A 24 2.73 -6.51 10.08
C GLU A 24 1.58 -6.45 11.09
N SER A 25 1.54 -5.40 11.92
CA SER A 25 0.45 -5.20 12.89
C SER A 25 -0.91 -5.02 12.21
N CYS A 26 -0.95 -4.44 11.01
CA CYS A 26 -2.19 -4.33 10.25
C CYS A 26 -2.67 -5.70 9.77
N PHE A 27 -1.76 -6.57 9.31
CA PHE A 27 -2.10 -7.94 8.94
C PHE A 27 -2.57 -8.78 10.14
N LEU A 28 -1.91 -8.64 11.29
CA LEU A 28 -2.17 -9.42 12.50
C LEU A 28 -3.30 -8.84 13.38
N SER A 29 -3.81 -7.66 13.05
CA SER A 29 -4.91 -7.02 13.76
C SER A 29 -6.17 -7.88 13.75
N PRO A 30 -7.02 -7.84 14.80
CA PRO A 30 -8.35 -8.47 14.78
C PRO A 30 -9.26 -7.98 13.65
N ASN A 31 -9.01 -6.78 13.12
CA ASN A 31 -9.72 -6.20 11.98
C ASN A 31 -9.04 -6.48 10.63
N GLY A 32 -7.87 -7.13 10.65
CA GLY A 32 -7.13 -7.58 9.48
C GLY A 32 -7.29 -9.08 9.25
N PRO A 33 -6.51 -9.67 8.33
CA PRO A 33 -6.53 -11.10 8.04
C PRO A 33 -6.18 -12.02 9.22
N GLY A 34 -5.55 -11.49 10.27
CA GLY A 34 -5.02 -12.24 11.41
C GLY A 34 -3.77 -13.07 11.08
N VAL A 35 -3.27 -12.99 9.85
CA VAL A 35 -2.12 -13.75 9.36
C VAL A 35 -1.35 -12.94 8.32
N LEU A 36 -0.04 -13.20 8.22
CA LEU A 36 0.80 -12.67 7.15
C LEU A 36 0.53 -13.43 5.83
N PRO A 37 0.64 -12.76 4.67
CA PRO A 37 0.51 -13.42 3.38
C PRO A 37 1.60 -14.48 3.20
N VAL A 38 1.22 -15.63 2.64
CA VAL A 38 2.17 -16.70 2.30
C VAL A 38 2.56 -16.62 0.82
N SER A 39 3.76 -17.07 0.44
CA SER A 39 4.18 -17.12 -0.97
C SER A 39 3.51 -18.26 -1.76
N LYS A 40 2.18 -18.38 -1.68
CA LYS A 40 1.39 -19.35 -2.44
C LYS A 40 0.88 -18.71 -3.73
N ARG A 41 1.80 -18.31 -4.62
CA ARG A 41 1.55 -17.63 -5.91
C ARG A 41 0.66 -18.44 -6.86
N LYS A 42 -0.64 -18.49 -6.59
CA LYS A 42 -1.64 -19.26 -7.34
C LYS A 42 -2.78 -18.34 -7.74
N GLY A 43 -3.33 -18.58 -8.93
CA GLY A 43 -4.36 -17.71 -9.49
C GLY A 43 -3.83 -16.33 -9.87
N ILE A 44 -4.74 -15.50 -10.36
CA ILE A 44 -4.43 -14.16 -10.88
C ILE A 44 -5.38 -13.17 -10.18
N CYS A 45 -4.81 -12.24 -9.41
CA CYS A 45 -5.52 -11.07 -8.92
C CYS A 45 -5.24 -9.92 -9.91
N ILE A 46 -6.26 -9.49 -10.65
CA ILE A 46 -6.12 -8.43 -11.68
C ILE A 46 -6.15 -7.00 -11.10
N GLY A 47 -6.47 -6.86 -9.81
CA GLY A 47 -6.54 -5.57 -9.15
C GLY A 47 -7.19 -5.65 -7.77
N ILE A 48 -6.95 -4.63 -6.96
CA ILE A 48 -7.52 -4.48 -5.63
C ILE A 48 -8.08 -3.07 -5.44
N ILE A 49 -9.02 -2.93 -4.51
CA ILE A 49 -9.46 -1.64 -3.99
C ILE A 49 -9.10 -1.61 -2.51
N ALA A 50 -8.37 -0.58 -2.09
CA ALA A 50 -7.94 -0.41 -0.71
C ALA A 50 -8.21 1.03 -0.24
N PRO A 51 -8.53 1.23 1.06
CA PRO A 51 -8.62 2.56 1.63
C PRO A 51 -7.24 3.23 1.68
N HIS A 52 -7.22 4.57 1.75
CA HIS A 52 -5.97 5.37 1.75
C HIS A 52 -5.86 6.32 2.95
N ALA A 53 -6.66 6.11 4.01
CA ALA A 53 -6.47 6.86 5.26
C ALA A 53 -5.22 6.36 6.00
N GLY A 54 -4.79 7.06 7.04
CA GLY A 54 -3.66 6.62 7.87
C GLY A 54 -3.80 5.16 8.35
N TYR A 55 -2.68 4.46 8.51
CA TYR A 55 -2.65 3.02 8.81
C TYR A 55 -3.35 2.67 10.13
N VAL A 56 -3.30 3.58 11.12
CA VAL A 56 -4.07 3.45 12.38
C VAL A 56 -5.58 3.28 12.14
N PHE A 57 -6.12 3.91 11.10
CA PHE A 57 -7.56 3.89 10.83
C PHE A 57 -7.95 2.81 9.82
N SER A 58 -7.13 2.60 8.79
CA SER A 58 -7.55 1.80 7.63
C SER A 58 -6.58 0.69 7.22
N GLY A 59 -5.41 0.61 7.86
CA GLY A 59 -4.39 -0.38 7.57
C GLY A 59 -4.90 -1.83 7.69
N PRO A 60 -5.58 -2.21 8.78
CA PRO A 60 -6.15 -3.57 8.90
C PRO A 60 -7.15 -3.92 7.79
N CYS A 61 -7.99 -2.97 7.38
CA CYS A 61 -8.92 -3.17 6.27
C CYS A 61 -8.17 -3.35 4.94
N ALA A 62 -7.15 -2.51 4.67
CA ALA A 62 -6.32 -2.62 3.48
C ALA A 62 -5.55 -3.95 3.41
N ALA A 63 -5.14 -4.51 4.55
CA ALA A 63 -4.37 -5.74 4.63
C ALA A 63 -5.10 -6.96 4.02
N TRP A 64 -6.43 -7.01 4.04
CA TRP A 64 -7.20 -8.06 3.34
C TRP A 64 -6.94 -8.05 1.84
N ALA A 65 -7.03 -6.87 1.23
CA ALA A 65 -6.83 -6.71 -0.20
C ALA A 65 -5.38 -7.00 -0.61
N TYR A 66 -4.41 -6.48 0.15
CA TYR A 66 -3.00 -6.75 -0.10
C TYR A 66 -2.60 -8.20 0.15
N LYS A 67 -3.25 -8.91 1.07
CA LYS A 67 -3.02 -10.35 1.26
C LYS A 67 -3.38 -11.14 0.00
N GLU A 68 -4.54 -10.89 -0.58
CA GLU A 68 -4.98 -11.56 -1.82
C GLU A 68 -4.00 -11.29 -2.98
N LEU A 69 -3.55 -10.04 -3.12
CA LEU A 69 -2.53 -9.69 -4.12
C LEU A 69 -1.17 -10.35 -3.84
N ALA A 70 -0.74 -10.38 -2.58
CA ALA A 70 0.52 -11.01 -2.18
C ALA A 70 0.49 -12.54 -2.26
N GLU A 71 -0.68 -13.15 -2.32
CA GLU A 71 -0.85 -14.59 -2.53
C GLU A 71 -1.10 -14.93 -4.01
N SER A 72 -1.40 -13.96 -4.87
CA SER A 72 -1.53 -14.20 -6.31
C SER A 72 -0.20 -14.18 -7.05
N MET A 73 -0.21 -14.61 -8.31
CA MET A 73 0.84 -14.27 -9.28
C MET A 73 0.96 -12.73 -9.34
N LEU A 74 2.18 -12.19 -9.19
CA LEU A 74 2.41 -10.75 -9.27
C LEU A 74 2.68 -10.33 -10.72
N PRO A 75 2.12 -9.19 -11.16
CA PRO A 75 2.49 -8.60 -12.43
C PRO A 75 3.86 -7.91 -12.34
N ASP A 76 4.48 -7.68 -13.50
CA ASP A 76 5.69 -6.85 -13.60
C ASP A 76 5.40 -5.35 -13.42
N ILE A 77 4.14 -4.93 -13.65
CA ILE A 77 3.70 -3.54 -13.64
C ILE A 77 2.44 -3.40 -12.79
N PHE A 78 2.44 -2.42 -11.88
CA PHE A 78 1.27 -2.01 -11.11
C PHE A 78 0.78 -0.63 -11.54
N PHE A 79 -0.53 -0.48 -11.71
CA PHE A 79 -1.17 0.82 -11.88
C PHE A 79 -1.83 1.22 -10.56
N VAL A 80 -1.37 2.32 -9.95
CA VAL A 80 -1.97 2.87 -8.73
C VAL A 80 -2.82 4.07 -9.10
N LEU A 81 -4.15 3.94 -8.94
CA LEU A 81 -5.11 4.99 -9.25
C LEU A 81 -5.63 5.62 -7.95
N GLY A 82 -5.52 6.94 -7.86
CA GLY A 82 -5.99 7.72 -6.71
C GLY A 82 -6.88 8.89 -7.14
N THR A 83 -7.71 9.36 -6.21
CA THR A 83 -8.59 10.53 -6.44
C THR A 83 -7.88 11.83 -6.09
N ASP A 84 -8.26 12.91 -6.77
CA ASP A 84 -7.80 14.26 -6.46
C ASP A 84 -8.61 14.87 -5.31
N HIS A 85 -8.05 14.85 -4.11
CA HIS A 85 -8.64 15.51 -2.94
C HIS A 85 -8.47 17.04 -2.93
N VAL A 86 -7.59 17.59 -3.77
CA VAL A 86 -7.36 19.03 -3.86
C VAL A 86 -8.38 19.70 -4.79
N GLY A 87 -9.02 18.93 -5.67
CA GLY A 87 -10.09 19.41 -6.55
C GLY A 87 -9.58 20.29 -7.70
N ARG A 88 -8.37 20.01 -8.20
CA ARG A 88 -7.80 20.66 -9.39
C ARG A 88 -8.54 20.28 -10.66
N GLY A 89 -9.31 19.17 -10.65
CA GLY A 89 -10.13 18.75 -11.78
C GLY A 89 -9.31 18.25 -12.97
N VAL A 90 -8.06 17.86 -12.73
CA VAL A 90 -7.14 17.35 -13.75
C VAL A 90 -6.69 15.94 -13.41
N THR A 91 -6.65 15.07 -14.41
CA THR A 91 -6.02 13.76 -14.31
C THR A 91 -4.53 13.91 -14.62
N SER A 92 -3.68 13.31 -13.80
CA SER A 92 -2.24 13.25 -14.06
C SER A 92 -1.75 11.81 -13.95
N THR A 93 -0.78 11.46 -14.78
CA THR A 93 -0.05 10.19 -14.70
C THR A 93 1.44 10.52 -14.73
N THR A 94 2.24 9.70 -14.07
CA THR A 94 3.69 9.85 -14.04
C THR A 94 4.35 8.48 -14.00
N LEU A 95 5.50 8.36 -14.66
CA LEU A 95 6.43 7.24 -14.53
C LEU A 95 7.69 7.66 -13.75
N GLU A 96 7.64 8.82 -13.10
CA GLU A 96 8.72 9.23 -12.21
C GLU A 96 8.78 8.32 -10.99
N ASP A 97 10.00 8.08 -10.52
CA ASP A 97 10.31 7.36 -9.29
C ASP A 97 9.63 7.98 -8.06
N TRP A 98 9.08 7.15 -7.18
CA TRP A 98 8.52 7.54 -5.89
C TRP A 98 9.41 7.01 -4.77
N GLU A 99 9.88 7.91 -3.91
CA GLU A 99 10.55 7.52 -2.69
C GLU A 99 9.53 7.07 -1.64
N THR A 100 9.77 5.90 -1.05
CA THR A 100 9.06 5.39 0.14
C THR A 100 10.08 5.13 1.25
N PRO A 101 9.66 5.02 2.52
CA PRO A 101 10.57 4.59 3.58
C PRO A 101 11.27 3.24 3.31
N LEU A 102 10.67 2.37 2.50
CA LEU A 102 11.22 1.04 2.15
C LEU A 102 12.10 1.05 0.88
N GLY A 103 12.27 2.21 0.24
CA GLY A 103 13.04 2.36 -0.99
C GLY A 103 12.27 3.07 -2.10
N ILE A 104 12.93 3.20 -3.25
CA ILE A 104 12.36 3.82 -4.45
C ILE A 104 11.55 2.79 -5.24
N VAL A 105 10.37 3.20 -5.72
CA VAL A 105 9.49 2.42 -6.60
C VAL A 105 9.15 3.18 -7.88
#